data_AF-A0A952FZQ6-F1
#
_entry.id   AF-A0A952FZQ6-F1
#
_cell.length_a   1.000
_cell.length_b   1.000
_cell.length_c   1.000
_cell.angle_alpha   90.00
_cell.angle_beta   90.00
_cell.angle_gamma   90.00
#
_symmetry.space_group_name_H-M   'P 1'
#
loop_
_entity.id
_entity.type
_entity.pdbx_description
1 polymer ?
#
loop_
_entity_poly.entity_id
_entity_poly.type
_entity_poly.pdbx_seq_one_letter_code
_entity_poly.pdbx_strand_id
1 'polypeptide(L)'
;MISRPFPRTTCVSSSGVRAVRRSSSSPPGALPNETALAKSTARISTPARLRTWIARSALLLCIGLPGGLLAAEPAPGSNPLLRDVFTADPAPLVVGDTAYLYVGHDEAKGDEFFRMNDWRVYSSRDLKHWTSHGAIMKPTDFRWAVGEAWAAQTVQRNGRFYFYATVTHDNSHPGRAIGVAVADTPLGPFKDARGSALVNEQMTPGPYGWDDIDPTVLVDDDGTAWLAWGNPVLHLARLKPNMTELDGPIETIALPNYTEG
;
A
#
# COMPACT_ATOMS: atom_id res chain seq x y z
N MET A 1 40.22 -21.25 43.84
CA MET A 1 39.39 -21.96 44.83
C MET A 1 38.21 -21.06 45.13
N ILE A 2 36.92 -21.34 44.95
CA ILE A 2 36.10 -22.54 44.71
C ILE A 2 34.82 -21.96 44.06
N SER A 3 34.59 -22.08 42.76
CA SER A 3 33.72 -23.09 42.12
C SER A 3 32.40 -23.40 42.86
N ARG A 4 31.27 -22.88 42.35
CA ARG A 4 29.98 -23.61 42.32
C ARG A 4 29.16 -23.24 41.08
N PRO A 5 28.75 -24.21 40.25
CA PRO A 5 27.86 -24.01 39.11
C PRO A 5 26.40 -24.28 39.49
N PHE A 6 25.45 -23.63 38.81
CA PHE A 6 24.04 -24.04 38.79
C PHE A 6 23.71 -24.76 37.46
N PRO A 7 22.79 -25.75 37.48
CA PRO A 7 22.72 -26.79 36.47
C PRO A 7 21.86 -26.43 35.24
N ARG A 8 22.12 -27.19 34.18
CA ARG A 8 21.56 -27.12 32.83
C ARG A 8 20.07 -27.46 32.79
N THR A 9 19.36 -26.70 31.96
CA THR A 9 18.06 -27.01 31.38
C THR A 9 18.15 -28.24 30.47
N THR A 10 17.30 -29.24 30.70
CA THR A 10 16.97 -30.29 29.73
C THR A 10 15.51 -30.16 29.34
N CYS A 11 15.23 -29.56 28.18
CA CYS A 11 13.94 -29.73 27.50
C CYS A 11 14.13 -30.78 26.41
N VAL A 12 13.45 -31.92 26.57
CA VAL A 12 13.33 -32.95 25.54
C VAL A 12 12.24 -32.50 24.58
N SER A 13 12.61 -32.26 23.33
CA SER A 13 11.70 -32.09 22.20
C SER A 13 11.36 -33.46 21.62
N SER A 14 10.07 -33.80 21.53
CA SER A 14 9.58 -34.92 20.74
C SER A 14 8.45 -34.45 19.82
N SER A 15 8.82 -33.99 18.64
CA SER A 15 7.90 -33.74 17.52
C SER A 15 7.69 -35.03 16.74
N GLY A 16 6.49 -35.59 16.81
CA GLY A 16 6.07 -36.74 16.00
C GLY A 16 4.68 -36.49 15.41
N VAL A 17 4.62 -35.82 14.25
CA VAL A 17 3.38 -35.69 13.47
C VAL A 17 3.52 -36.51 12.20
N ARG A 18 2.81 -37.65 12.18
CA ARG A 18 2.72 -38.54 11.02
C ARG A 18 1.47 -38.17 10.22
N ALA A 19 1.68 -37.83 8.95
CA ALA A 19 0.62 -37.58 7.99
C ALA A 19 -0.27 -38.82 7.80
N VAL A 20 -1.59 -38.63 7.86
CA VAL A 20 -2.59 -39.62 7.46
C VAL A 20 -3.33 -39.04 6.25
N ARG A 21 -2.94 -39.49 5.05
CA ARG A 21 -3.78 -39.39 3.84
C ARG A 21 -4.87 -40.45 3.97
N ARG A 22 -6.15 -40.05 3.93
CA ARG A 22 -7.26 -40.97 3.68
C ARG A 22 -7.68 -40.85 2.22
N SER A 23 -7.59 -41.98 1.54
CA SER A 23 -8.06 -42.27 0.18
C SER A 23 -9.59 -42.20 0.09
N SER A 24 -10.10 -41.47 -0.89
CA SER A 24 -11.49 -41.55 -1.36
C SER A 24 -11.54 -42.46 -2.60
N SER A 25 -12.42 -43.45 -2.57
CA SER A 25 -12.71 -44.34 -3.69
C SER A 25 -14.22 -44.37 -3.91
N SER A 26 -14.68 -43.86 -5.04
CA SER A 26 -16.03 -44.03 -5.56
C SER A 26 -15.95 -44.67 -6.97
N PRO A 27 -16.83 -45.62 -7.32
CA PRO A 27 -16.77 -46.36 -8.59
C PRO A 27 -17.51 -45.66 -9.75
N PRO A 28 -17.28 -46.08 -11.02
CA PRO A 28 -17.72 -45.37 -12.22
C PRO A 28 -18.93 -46.00 -12.96
N GLY A 29 -19.53 -45.21 -13.86
CA GLY A 29 -20.50 -45.62 -14.91
C GLY A 29 -21.90 -45.01 -14.68
N ALA A 30 -22.64 -44.49 -15.66
CA ALA A 30 -22.52 -44.46 -17.11
C ALA A 30 -23.36 -43.29 -17.66
N LEU A 31 -22.97 -42.72 -18.81
CA LEU A 31 -23.78 -41.78 -19.60
C LEU A 31 -24.72 -42.53 -20.54
N PRO A 32 -25.85 -41.92 -20.93
CA PRO A 32 -26.20 -42.01 -22.35
C PRO A 32 -26.69 -40.71 -22.99
N ASN A 33 -26.15 -40.51 -24.20
CA ASN A 33 -26.75 -40.12 -25.48
C ASN A 33 -27.46 -38.78 -25.69
N GLU A 34 -26.83 -38.01 -26.59
CA GLU A 34 -27.43 -37.02 -27.48
C GLU A 34 -28.59 -37.60 -28.31
N THR A 35 -29.62 -36.79 -28.55
CA THR A 35 -30.46 -36.92 -29.75
C THR A 35 -30.95 -35.55 -30.23
N ALA A 36 -30.41 -35.15 -31.37
CA ALA A 36 -31.05 -34.61 -32.57
C ALA A 36 -32.08 -33.45 -32.48
N LEU A 37 -31.65 -32.36 -33.13
CA LEU A 37 -32.36 -31.27 -33.78
C LEU A 37 -33.49 -31.75 -34.73
N ALA A 38 -34.66 -31.10 -34.69
CA ALA A 38 -35.61 -31.14 -35.82
C ALA A 38 -36.28 -29.78 -36.03
N LYS A 39 -35.96 -29.17 -37.18
CA LYS A 39 -36.62 -27.99 -37.74
C LYS A 39 -37.96 -28.41 -38.33
N SER A 40 -39.02 -27.62 -38.11
CA SER A 40 -40.24 -27.72 -38.92
C SER A 40 -40.70 -26.32 -39.34
N THR A 41 -40.55 -26.07 -40.64
CA THR A 41 -41.13 -24.97 -41.40
C THR A 41 -42.56 -25.30 -41.81
N ALA A 42 -43.53 -24.48 -41.41
CA ALA A 42 -44.86 -24.47 -42.01
C ALA A 42 -45.11 -23.11 -42.68
N ARG A 43 -45.29 -23.18 -44.00
CA ARG A 43 -45.60 -22.08 -44.91
C ARG A 43 -47.11 -22.14 -45.15
N ILE A 44 -47.88 -21.12 -44.76
CA ILE A 44 -49.29 -21.00 -45.14
C ILE A 44 -49.60 -19.59 -45.66
N SER A 45 -50.35 -19.63 -46.74
CA SER A 45 -50.77 -18.65 -47.75
C SER A 45 -51.47 -17.39 -47.26
N THR A 46 -51.18 -16.28 -47.95
CA THR A 46 -51.99 -15.06 -47.99
C THR A 46 -53.20 -15.24 -48.92
N PRO A 47 -54.31 -14.52 -48.68
CA PRO A 47 -54.95 -13.83 -49.78
C PRO A 47 -55.10 -12.34 -49.50
N ALA A 48 -54.79 -11.55 -50.52
CA ALA A 48 -54.94 -10.12 -50.57
C ALA A 48 -56.41 -9.69 -50.52
N ARG A 49 -56.69 -8.58 -49.82
CA ARG A 49 -57.48 -7.44 -50.34
C ARG A 49 -57.53 -6.29 -49.32
N LEU A 50 -56.77 -5.25 -49.66
CA LEU A 50 -57.25 -3.88 -49.81
C LEU A 50 -57.96 -3.24 -48.60
N ARG A 51 -57.25 -2.37 -47.87
CA ARG A 51 -57.70 -1.00 -47.59
C ARG A 51 -56.54 -0.11 -47.12
N THR A 52 -56.48 1.02 -47.79
CA THR A 52 -55.47 2.07 -47.80
C THR A 52 -55.56 3.03 -46.60
N TRP A 53 -54.44 3.72 -46.36
CA TRP A 53 -54.23 4.97 -45.60
C TRP A 53 -54.07 4.86 -44.07
N ILE A 54 -52.81 4.93 -43.64
CA ILE A 54 -52.22 5.94 -42.71
C ILE A 54 -50.96 5.32 -42.11
N ALA A 55 -49.79 5.81 -42.52
CA ALA A 55 -48.60 6.02 -41.69
C ALA A 55 -47.42 6.32 -42.62
N ARG A 56 -47.22 7.62 -42.86
CA ARG A 56 -45.96 8.13 -43.37
C ARG A 56 -44.85 7.75 -42.38
N SER A 57 -43.80 7.13 -42.90
CA SER A 57 -42.44 7.13 -42.34
C SER A 57 -42.25 6.41 -40.99
N ALA A 58 -42.23 5.07 -41.03
CA ALA A 58 -41.46 4.27 -40.07
C ALA A 58 -40.33 3.56 -40.83
N LEU A 59 -39.33 4.33 -41.26
CA LEU A 59 -38.01 3.82 -41.59
C LEU A 59 -37.04 4.33 -40.50
N LEU A 60 -37.24 3.85 -39.27
CA LEU A 60 -36.16 3.76 -38.31
C LEU A 60 -35.55 2.38 -38.51
N LEU A 61 -34.66 2.33 -39.49
CA LEU A 61 -33.63 1.31 -39.56
C LEU A 61 -32.92 1.34 -38.20
N CYS A 62 -33.17 0.35 -37.35
CA CYS A 62 -32.31 0.05 -36.22
C CYS A 62 -30.93 -0.30 -36.81
N ILE A 63 -30.14 0.73 -37.08
CA ILE A 63 -28.69 0.62 -37.11
C ILE A 63 -28.35 0.25 -35.67
N GLY A 64 -28.30 -1.06 -35.42
CA GLY A 64 -27.70 -1.63 -34.23
C GLY A 64 -26.26 -1.18 -34.21
N LEU A 65 -26.01 0.00 -33.65
CA LEU A 65 -24.70 0.34 -33.15
C LEU A 65 -24.31 -0.81 -32.20
N PRO A 66 -23.17 -1.47 -32.39
CA PRO A 66 -22.57 -2.20 -31.31
C PRO A 66 -22.20 -1.13 -30.28
N GLY A 67 -23.15 -0.83 -29.40
CA GLY A 67 -22.91 -0.07 -28.19
C GLY A 67 -21.99 -0.93 -27.37
N GLY A 68 -20.68 -0.75 -27.58
CA GLY A 68 -19.68 -1.22 -26.64
C GLY A 68 -20.16 -0.76 -25.28
N LEU A 69 -20.34 -1.72 -24.37
CA LEU A 69 -20.69 -1.46 -22.99
C LEU A 69 -19.53 -0.64 -22.42
N LEU A 70 -19.62 0.69 -22.48
CA LEU A 70 -18.69 1.55 -21.78
C LEU A 70 -18.87 1.21 -20.31
N ALA A 71 -17.83 0.61 -19.71
CA ALA A 71 -17.81 0.39 -18.28
C ALA A 71 -18.07 1.73 -17.60
N ALA A 72 -19.05 1.76 -16.70
CA ALA A 72 -19.33 2.97 -15.93
C ALA A 72 -18.07 3.35 -15.16
N GLU A 73 -17.68 4.63 -15.21
CA GLU A 73 -16.58 5.11 -14.39
C GLU A 73 -16.92 4.89 -12.91
N PRO A 74 -15.96 4.42 -12.09
CA PRO A 74 -16.23 4.19 -10.69
C PRO A 74 -16.63 5.49 -10.00
N ALA A 75 -17.64 5.43 -9.13
CA ALA A 75 -18.16 6.60 -8.43
C ALA A 75 -17.04 7.34 -7.65
N PRO A 76 -17.06 8.68 -7.57
CA PRO A 76 -16.14 9.44 -6.72
C PRO A 76 -16.16 8.92 -5.27
N GLY A 77 -14.97 8.76 -4.68
CA GLY A 77 -14.79 8.19 -3.33
C GLY A 77 -14.95 6.66 -3.22
N SER A 78 -15.18 5.93 -4.31
CA SER A 78 -15.09 4.47 -4.30
C SER A 78 -13.65 3.97 -4.37
N ASN A 79 -13.39 2.76 -3.86
CA ASN A 79 -12.06 2.16 -3.91
C ASN A 79 -11.78 1.50 -5.28
N PRO A 80 -10.52 1.55 -5.76
CA PRO A 80 -9.40 2.34 -5.22
C PRO A 80 -9.63 3.85 -5.39
N LEU A 81 -9.16 4.63 -4.40
CA LEU A 81 -9.34 6.09 -4.34
C LEU A 81 -8.61 6.80 -5.47
N LEU A 82 -7.39 6.35 -5.76
CA LEU A 82 -6.47 6.88 -6.76
C LEU A 82 -6.41 5.89 -7.92
N ARG A 83 -6.45 6.38 -9.15
CA ARG A 83 -6.62 5.54 -10.36
C ARG A 83 -5.70 5.92 -11.51
N ASP A 84 -4.88 6.95 -11.32
CA ASP A 84 -3.90 7.43 -12.29
C ASP A 84 -2.58 6.64 -12.21
N VAL A 85 -2.21 6.15 -11.03
CA VAL A 85 -1.05 5.27 -10.79
C VAL A 85 -1.30 4.25 -9.68
N PHE A 86 -0.43 3.24 -9.56
CA PHE A 86 -0.42 2.37 -8.39
C PHE A 86 0.26 3.06 -7.21
N THR A 87 -0.36 2.94 -6.04
CA THR A 87 0.05 3.64 -4.82
C THR A 87 0.07 2.69 -3.63
N ALA A 88 1.08 2.80 -2.78
CA ALA A 88 1.24 2.02 -1.56
C ALA A 88 1.51 2.93 -0.35
N ASP A 89 1.46 2.34 0.84
CA ASP A 89 1.84 2.92 2.13
C ASP A 89 1.25 4.33 2.41
N PRO A 90 -0.10 4.46 2.42
CA PRO A 90 -0.75 5.75 2.54
C PRO A 90 -0.60 6.38 3.93
N ALA A 91 -0.13 7.62 3.99
CA ALA A 91 -0.11 8.45 5.18
C ALA A 91 -0.94 9.72 5.00
N PRO A 92 -2.09 9.87 5.71
CA PRO A 92 -2.91 11.07 5.63
C PRO A 92 -2.42 12.18 6.57
N LEU A 93 -2.61 13.44 6.16
CA LEU A 93 -2.40 14.65 6.95
C LEU A 93 -3.53 15.63 6.67
N VAL A 94 -4.10 16.26 7.70
CA VAL A 94 -5.10 17.33 7.52
C VAL A 94 -4.47 18.68 7.86
N VAL A 95 -4.60 19.64 6.93
CA VAL A 95 -4.17 21.03 7.13
C VAL A 95 -5.34 21.96 6.79
N GLY A 96 -5.92 22.61 7.79
CA GLY A 96 -7.13 23.40 7.61
C GLY A 96 -8.30 22.53 7.16
N ASP A 97 -8.89 22.86 6.01
CA ASP A 97 -10.01 22.14 5.38
C ASP A 97 -9.59 21.07 4.37
N THR A 98 -8.29 20.83 4.23
CA THR A 98 -7.73 20.01 3.16
C THR A 98 -7.00 18.80 3.73
N ALA A 99 -7.41 17.60 3.28
CA ALA A 99 -6.68 16.37 3.50
C ALA A 99 -5.60 16.22 2.42
N TYR A 100 -4.39 15.86 2.84
CA TYR A 100 -3.27 15.47 2.01
C TYR A 100 -3.02 13.99 2.23
N LEU A 101 -2.77 13.25 1.15
CA LEU A 101 -2.49 11.82 1.18
C LEU A 101 -1.14 11.60 0.52
N TYR A 102 -0.14 11.25 1.34
CA TYR A 102 1.21 10.90 0.91
C TYR A 102 1.26 9.40 0.65
N VAL A 103 1.85 9.00 -0.47
CA VAL A 103 1.91 7.59 -0.90
C VAL A 103 3.24 7.30 -1.58
N GLY A 104 3.70 6.06 -1.47
CA GLY A 104 4.72 5.53 -2.37
C GLY A 104 4.14 5.27 -3.77
N HIS A 105 4.95 5.49 -4.81
CA HIS A 105 4.58 5.18 -6.20
C HIS A 105 5.10 3.79 -6.59
N ASP A 106 4.19 2.82 -6.67
CA ASP A 106 4.55 1.45 -7.03
C ASP A 106 4.61 1.28 -8.55
N GLU A 107 5.78 0.93 -9.06
CA GLU A 107 6.06 0.81 -10.49
C GLU A 107 6.47 -0.61 -10.89
N ALA A 108 6.30 -1.59 -9.99
CA ALA A 108 6.66 -2.98 -10.23
C ALA A 108 5.89 -3.56 -11.42
N LYS A 109 6.56 -4.40 -12.21
CA LYS A 109 5.95 -5.07 -13.38
C LYS A 109 6.01 -6.58 -13.25
N GLY A 110 4.89 -7.24 -13.54
CA GLY A 110 4.81 -8.70 -13.53
C GLY A 110 5.17 -9.25 -12.15
N ASP A 111 6.22 -10.07 -12.10
CA ASP A 111 6.72 -10.72 -10.88
C ASP A 111 7.93 -9.99 -10.26
N GLU A 112 8.16 -8.72 -10.64
CA GLU A 112 9.15 -7.88 -9.97
C GLU A 112 8.81 -7.74 -8.48
N PHE A 113 9.84 -7.60 -7.64
CA PHE A 113 9.66 -7.13 -6.28
C PHE A 113 9.23 -5.64 -6.30
N PHE A 114 9.08 -5.03 -5.12
CA PHE A 114 8.74 -3.61 -5.04
C PHE A 114 9.69 -2.75 -5.89
N ARG A 115 9.11 -1.83 -6.66
CA ARG A 115 9.85 -0.84 -7.42
C ARG A 115 9.27 0.52 -7.12
N MET A 116 9.85 1.20 -6.13
CA MET A 116 9.33 2.45 -5.60
C MET A 116 10.38 3.55 -5.77
N ASN A 117 10.19 4.45 -6.74
CA ASN A 117 11.20 5.46 -7.10
C ASN A 117 10.93 6.85 -6.52
N ASP A 118 9.67 7.14 -6.15
CA ASP A 118 9.25 8.44 -5.65
C ASP A 118 8.06 8.31 -4.68
N TRP A 119 7.90 9.35 -3.87
CA TRP A 119 6.68 9.58 -3.11
C TRP A 119 5.85 10.65 -3.77
N ARG A 120 4.54 10.43 -3.82
CA ARG A 120 3.56 11.37 -4.38
C ARG A 120 2.63 11.88 -3.31
N VAL A 121 2.03 13.04 -3.59
CA VAL A 121 1.00 13.60 -2.73
C VAL A 121 -0.26 13.94 -3.51
N TYR A 122 -1.40 13.65 -2.91
CA TYR A 122 -2.72 14.03 -3.38
C TYR A 122 -3.39 14.93 -2.35
N SER A 123 -4.31 15.78 -2.78
CA SER A 123 -5.14 16.56 -1.84
C SER A 123 -6.62 16.44 -2.14
N SER A 124 -7.45 16.48 -1.11
CA SER A 124 -8.91 16.51 -1.22
C SER A 124 -9.53 17.37 -0.13
N ARG A 125 -10.66 18.01 -0.45
CA ARG A 125 -11.51 18.72 0.52
C ARG A 125 -12.80 17.98 0.86
N ASP A 126 -13.11 16.92 0.13
CA ASP A 126 -14.36 16.16 0.27
C ASP A 126 -14.15 14.64 0.42
N LEU A 127 -12.88 14.20 0.43
CA LEU A 127 -12.41 12.82 0.48
C LEU A 127 -12.91 11.93 -0.67
N LYS A 128 -13.47 12.54 -1.73
CA LYS A 128 -14.06 11.86 -2.89
C LYS A 128 -13.30 12.17 -4.17
N HIS A 129 -12.95 13.45 -4.35
CA HIS A 129 -12.20 13.95 -5.48
C HIS A 129 -10.79 14.31 -5.01
N TRP A 130 -9.79 13.70 -5.65
CA TRP A 130 -8.39 13.84 -5.29
C TRP A 130 -7.64 14.55 -6.41
N THR A 131 -6.92 15.61 -6.06
CA THR A 131 -6.01 16.32 -6.97
C THR A 131 -4.61 15.76 -6.78
N SER A 132 -4.01 15.23 -7.85
CA SER A 132 -2.60 14.80 -7.87
C SER A 132 -1.68 16.02 -7.93
N HIS A 133 -0.62 16.02 -7.11
CA HIS A 133 0.44 17.03 -7.15
C HIS A 133 1.78 16.45 -7.65
N GLY A 134 1.79 15.19 -8.08
CA GLY A 134 2.99 14.50 -8.55
C GLY A 134 3.96 14.13 -7.43
N ALA A 135 5.21 13.87 -7.82
CA ALA A 135 6.27 13.47 -6.91
C ALA A 135 6.77 14.66 -6.07
N ILE A 136 6.88 14.46 -4.75
CA ILE A 136 7.37 15.48 -3.80
C ILE A 136 8.82 15.29 -3.39
N MET A 137 9.31 14.05 -3.47
CA MET A 137 10.65 13.64 -3.08
C MET A 137 10.95 12.27 -3.69
N LYS A 138 12.23 11.95 -3.85
CA LYS A 138 12.73 10.60 -4.17
C LYS A 138 13.85 10.20 -3.19
N PRO A 139 14.17 8.91 -3.05
CA PRO A 139 15.13 8.45 -2.04
C PRO A 139 16.50 9.15 -2.14
N THR A 140 17.00 9.36 -3.37
CA THR A 140 18.31 9.98 -3.62
C THR A 140 18.36 11.49 -3.36
N ASP A 141 17.25 12.12 -2.99
CA ASP A 141 17.27 13.48 -2.44
C ASP A 141 17.90 13.50 -1.03
N PHE A 142 17.86 12.36 -0.32
CA PHE A 142 18.77 12.07 0.79
C PHE A 142 20.11 11.62 0.21
N ARG A 143 21.17 12.43 0.34
CA ARG A 143 22.47 12.16 -0.32
C ARG A 143 23.18 10.88 0.15
N TRP A 144 22.79 10.36 1.30
CA TRP A 144 23.30 9.15 1.94
C TRP A 144 22.47 7.90 1.63
N ALA A 145 21.34 8.06 0.91
CA ALA A 145 20.46 6.96 0.51
C ALA A 145 20.65 6.61 -0.96
N VAL A 146 20.43 5.33 -1.30
CA VAL A 146 20.68 4.79 -2.64
C VAL A 146 19.42 4.39 -3.39
N GLY A 147 18.27 4.30 -2.71
CA GLY A 147 17.02 3.94 -3.39
C GLY A 147 15.88 3.59 -2.44
N GLU A 148 14.81 3.10 -3.05
CA GLU A 148 13.60 2.56 -2.43
C GLU A 148 12.75 3.58 -1.66
N ALA A 149 11.67 4.04 -2.28
CA ALA A 149 10.70 4.97 -1.70
C ALA A 149 9.60 4.25 -0.91
N TRP A 150 9.98 3.57 0.17
CA TRP A 150 9.07 2.76 1.02
C TRP A 150 8.21 3.64 1.94
N ALA A 151 7.47 3.05 2.87
CA ALA A 151 6.57 3.74 3.80
C ALA A 151 7.13 5.03 4.39
N ALA A 152 6.28 6.04 4.46
CA ALA A 152 6.64 7.36 4.92
C ALA A 152 5.43 8.09 5.54
N GLN A 153 5.69 9.03 6.43
CA GLN A 153 4.66 9.86 7.05
C GLN A 153 5.10 11.32 7.14
N THR A 154 4.16 12.23 6.84
CA THR A 154 4.34 13.67 7.06
C THR A 154 3.55 14.13 8.27
N VAL A 155 4.19 14.89 9.17
CA VAL A 155 3.53 15.59 10.27
C VAL A 155 3.82 17.09 10.23
N GLN A 156 2.87 17.90 10.69
CA GLN A 156 3.04 19.34 10.83
C GLN A 156 3.49 19.70 12.25
N ARG A 157 4.54 20.51 12.38
CA ARG A 157 4.94 21.10 13.66
C ARG A 157 5.60 22.46 13.48
N ASN A 158 5.24 23.43 14.33
CA ASN A 158 5.82 24.79 14.31
C ASN A 158 5.77 25.47 12.93
N GLY A 159 4.66 25.30 12.20
CA GLY A 159 4.46 25.88 10.87
C GLY A 159 5.27 25.23 9.75
N ARG A 160 5.96 24.11 10.02
CA ARG A 160 6.73 23.34 9.05
C ARG A 160 6.20 21.91 8.94
N PHE A 161 6.60 21.22 7.88
CA PHE A 161 6.19 19.86 7.57
C PHE A 161 7.41 18.95 7.59
N TYR A 162 7.36 17.89 8.38
CA TYR A 162 8.45 16.92 8.54
C TYR A 162 8.01 15.60 7.92
N PHE A 163 8.75 15.16 6.91
CA PHE A 163 8.51 13.95 6.13
C PHE A 163 9.53 12.88 6.55
N TYR A 164 9.06 11.87 7.28
CA TYR A 164 9.84 10.74 7.75
C TYR A 164 9.66 9.60 6.76
N ALA A 165 10.75 9.03 6.26
CA ALA A 165 10.68 8.09 5.15
C ALA A 165 11.66 6.93 5.30
N THR A 166 11.19 5.73 4.97
CA THR A 166 12.04 4.56 4.83
C THR A 166 12.78 4.59 3.50
N VAL A 167 14.09 4.39 3.55
CA VAL A 167 14.98 4.32 2.39
C VAL A 167 16.01 3.21 2.56
N THR A 168 16.63 2.79 1.45
CA THR A 168 17.87 2.01 1.51
C THR A 168 19.05 2.93 1.72
N HIS A 169 19.81 2.70 2.79
CA HIS A 169 21.04 3.42 3.07
C HIS A 169 22.19 2.93 2.17
N ASP A 170 23.17 3.79 1.89
CA ASP A 170 24.39 3.37 1.21
C ASP A 170 25.24 2.36 2.01
N ASN A 171 26.28 1.84 1.37
CA ASN A 171 27.17 0.82 1.95
C ASN A 171 27.95 1.26 3.20
N SER A 172 27.90 2.54 3.61
CA SER A 172 28.51 2.98 4.88
C SER A 172 27.71 2.50 6.10
N HIS A 173 26.40 2.33 5.95
CA HIS A 173 25.49 1.77 6.96
C HIS A 173 24.48 0.83 6.26
N PRO A 174 24.92 -0.36 5.82
CA PRO A 174 24.08 -1.23 4.99
C PRO A 174 22.76 -1.60 5.69
N GLY A 175 21.65 -1.49 4.95
CA GLY A 175 20.32 -1.83 5.44
C GLY A 175 19.29 -0.74 5.13
N ARG A 176 18.10 -0.92 5.69
CA ARG A 176 17.06 0.11 5.70
C ARG A 176 17.35 1.15 6.77
N ALA A 177 16.87 2.35 6.54
CA ALA A 177 17.06 3.48 7.43
C ALA A 177 15.88 4.44 7.31
N ILE A 178 15.71 5.27 8.34
CA ILE A 178 14.69 6.31 8.37
C ILE A 178 15.36 7.66 8.15
N GLY A 179 14.99 8.34 7.07
CA GLY A 179 15.34 9.73 6.82
C GLY A 179 14.27 10.69 7.34
N VAL A 180 14.64 11.95 7.55
CA VAL A 180 13.68 13.03 7.80
C VAL A 180 14.00 14.23 6.92
N ALA A 181 13.01 14.66 6.15
CA ALA A 181 13.05 15.87 5.34
C ALA A 181 12.11 16.93 5.90
N VAL A 182 12.35 18.19 5.55
CA VAL A 182 11.53 19.32 5.99
C VAL A 182 11.11 20.21 4.82
N ALA A 183 9.89 20.73 4.91
CA ALA A 183 9.33 21.70 4.00
C ALA A 183 8.54 22.79 4.74
N ASP A 184 8.30 23.90 4.06
CA ASP A 184 7.50 25.01 4.58
C ASP A 184 6.01 24.89 4.17
N THR A 185 5.67 23.98 3.25
CA THR A 185 4.31 23.68 2.81
C THR A 185 4.07 22.17 2.76
N PRO A 186 2.81 21.68 2.82
CA PRO A 186 2.55 20.24 2.74
C PRO A 186 2.90 19.63 1.37
N LEU A 187 3.12 20.46 0.34
CA LEU A 187 3.51 20.01 -1.00
C LEU A 187 5.02 20.09 -1.24
N GLY A 188 5.80 20.47 -0.23
CA GLY A 188 7.24 20.68 -0.41
C GLY A 188 7.59 22.10 -0.89
N PRO A 189 8.77 22.28 -1.53
CA PRO A 189 9.76 21.24 -1.79
C PRO A 189 10.36 20.72 -0.48
N PHE A 190 10.41 19.39 -0.32
CA PHE A 190 11.07 18.75 0.81
C PHE A 190 12.58 18.72 0.61
N LYS A 191 13.33 18.88 1.70
CA LYS A 191 14.79 18.81 1.71
C LYS A 191 15.26 17.99 2.90
N ASP A 192 16.29 17.17 2.71
CA ASP A 192 16.94 16.45 3.81
C ASP A 192 17.28 17.43 4.95
N ALA A 193 16.71 17.17 6.13
CA ALA A 193 16.81 18.06 7.28
C ALA A 193 18.07 17.79 8.13
N ARG A 194 18.80 16.69 7.87
CA ARG A 194 19.92 16.25 8.69
C ARG A 194 21.21 16.06 7.90
N GLY A 195 21.12 15.61 6.65
CA GLY A 195 22.28 15.14 5.90
C GLY A 195 22.76 13.74 6.33
N SER A 196 21.99 13.05 7.17
CA SER A 196 22.23 11.68 7.66
C SER A 196 20.93 11.01 8.11
N ALA A 197 20.94 9.68 8.19
CA ALA A 197 19.80 8.87 8.65
C ALA A 197 19.43 9.15 10.11
N LEU A 198 18.14 9.41 10.39
CA LEU A 198 17.60 9.61 11.74
C LEU A 198 17.68 8.34 12.58
N VAL A 199 17.37 7.21 11.94
CA VAL A 199 17.55 5.85 12.47
C VAL A 199 18.28 5.02 11.42
N ASN A 200 19.22 4.20 11.86
CA ASN A 200 19.89 3.21 11.05
C ASN A 200 20.19 1.95 11.87
N GLU A 201 20.59 0.89 11.16
CA GLU A 201 20.84 -0.45 11.70
C GLU A 201 21.80 -0.48 12.91
N GLN A 202 22.72 0.48 13.05
CA GLN A 202 23.63 0.51 14.20
C GLN A 202 22.93 0.92 15.51
N MET A 203 21.82 1.65 15.41
CA MET A 203 21.05 2.12 16.57
C MET A 203 20.13 1.03 17.12
N THR A 204 19.66 0.14 16.25
CA THR A 204 18.69 -0.92 16.54
C THR A 204 19.09 -2.20 15.80
N PRO A 205 20.19 -2.87 16.21
CA PRO A 205 20.72 -4.00 15.46
C PRO A 205 19.73 -5.17 15.34
N GLY A 206 19.42 -5.54 14.10
CA GLY A 206 18.57 -6.66 13.73
C GLY A 206 19.30 -7.68 12.86
N PRO A 207 18.69 -8.86 12.63
CA PRO A 207 19.31 -9.91 11.82
C PRO A 207 19.03 -9.75 10.32
N TYR A 208 18.17 -8.82 9.90
CA TYR A 208 17.62 -8.81 8.55
C TYR A 208 18.10 -7.64 7.68
N GLY A 209 18.45 -6.51 8.28
CA GLY A 209 18.82 -5.30 7.54
C GLY A 209 17.62 -4.59 6.90
N TRP A 210 16.40 -5.00 7.27
CA TRP A 210 15.16 -4.28 7.00
C TRP A 210 14.40 -3.99 8.29
N ASP A 211 15.09 -4.01 9.43
CA ASP A 211 14.48 -3.86 10.73
C ASP A 211 14.05 -2.41 10.99
N ASP A 212 14.76 -1.43 10.43
CA ASP A 212 14.49 0.00 10.60
C ASP A 212 13.64 0.59 9.45
N ILE A 213 12.35 0.27 9.46
CA ILE A 213 11.35 0.71 8.46
C ILE A 213 10.06 1.23 9.10
N ASP A 214 9.18 1.78 8.28
CA ASP A 214 7.79 2.15 8.61
C ASP A 214 7.68 3.18 9.76
N PRO A 215 8.23 4.41 9.57
CA PRO A 215 8.17 5.43 10.59
C PRO A 215 6.73 5.94 10.79
N THR A 216 6.30 5.98 12.05
CA THR A 216 5.11 6.70 12.49
C THR A 216 5.46 7.72 13.58
N VAL A 217 4.95 8.93 13.45
CA VAL A 217 5.21 10.07 14.32
C VAL A 217 3.91 10.56 14.92
N LEU A 218 3.93 10.70 16.24
CA LEU A 218 2.84 11.26 17.02
C LEU A 218 3.36 12.49 17.76
N VAL A 219 2.65 13.61 17.63
CA VAL A 219 2.81 14.75 18.54
C VAL A 219 1.65 14.70 19.52
N ASP A 220 1.96 14.41 20.77
CA ASP A 220 1.01 14.26 21.86
C ASP A 220 0.48 15.63 22.32
N ASP A 221 -0.61 15.62 23.08
CA ASP A 221 -1.33 16.83 23.53
C ASP A 221 -0.47 17.74 24.44
N ASP A 222 0.51 17.16 25.15
CA ASP A 222 1.48 17.90 25.96
C ASP A 222 2.64 18.52 25.14
N GLY A 223 2.64 18.29 23.83
CA GLY A 223 3.66 18.73 22.89
C GLY A 223 4.87 17.79 22.78
N THR A 224 4.90 16.66 23.49
CA THR A 224 5.92 15.63 23.30
C THR A 224 5.75 15.00 21.92
N ALA A 225 6.85 14.82 21.19
CA ALA A 225 6.81 14.07 19.94
C ALA A 225 7.46 12.71 20.13
N TRP A 226 6.89 11.71 19.47
CA TRP A 226 7.32 10.32 19.49
C TRP A 226 7.53 9.85 18.05
N LEU A 227 8.54 9.01 17.85
CA LEU A 227 8.78 8.24 16.64
C LEU A 227 8.67 6.76 17.03
N ALA A 228 7.79 6.02 16.36
CA ALA A 228 7.74 4.57 16.39
C ALA A 228 8.09 4.01 15.00
N TRP A 229 8.68 2.83 14.96
CA TRP A 229 9.10 2.16 13.73
C TRP A 229 9.41 0.69 13.98
N GLY A 230 9.50 -0.11 12.91
CA GLY A 230 10.29 -1.33 12.90
C GLY A 230 9.65 -2.58 12.28
N ASN A 231 10.47 -3.58 11.95
CA ASN A 231 10.05 -4.91 11.50
C ASN A 231 11.06 -6.01 11.86
N PRO A 232 10.71 -7.11 12.56
CA PRO A 232 9.44 -7.42 13.21
C PRO A 232 9.46 -6.95 14.67
N VAL A 233 10.30 -5.98 15.00
CA VAL A 233 10.46 -5.47 16.37
C VAL A 233 10.00 -4.03 16.39
N LEU A 234 8.98 -3.73 17.19
CA LEU A 234 8.49 -2.37 17.37
C LEU A 234 9.44 -1.60 18.30
N HIS A 235 9.93 -0.49 17.79
CA HIS A 235 10.73 0.49 18.50
C HIS A 235 9.94 1.77 18.74
N LEU A 236 10.24 2.46 19.84
CA LEU A 236 9.66 3.75 20.20
C LEU A 236 10.73 4.64 20.82
N ALA A 237 10.81 5.90 20.39
CA ALA A 237 11.68 6.91 20.98
C ALA A 237 11.01 8.28 20.95
N ARG A 238 11.37 9.15 21.89
CA ARG A 238 10.97 10.57 21.82
C ARG A 238 11.78 11.29 20.76
N LEU A 239 11.20 12.35 20.21
CA LEU A 239 11.85 13.32 19.34
C LEU A 239 12.06 14.63 20.09
N LYS A 240 13.21 15.27 19.88
CA LYS A 240 13.45 16.65 20.33
C LYS A 240 12.46 17.61 19.65
N PRO A 241 12.24 18.81 20.21
CA PRO A 241 11.33 19.80 19.61
C PRO A 241 11.66 20.22 18.17
N ASN A 242 12.89 20.00 17.71
CA ASN A 242 13.30 20.27 16.33
C ASN A 242 12.85 19.20 15.32
N MET A 243 12.28 18.08 15.77
CA MET A 243 11.75 17.00 14.93
C MET A 243 12.81 16.28 14.06
N THR A 244 14.09 16.46 14.38
CA THR A 244 15.20 15.91 13.58
C THR A 244 16.22 15.18 14.44
N GLU A 245 15.95 14.96 15.72
CA GLU A 245 16.84 14.27 16.65
C GLU A 245 16.00 13.47 17.64
N LEU A 246 16.48 12.28 18.01
CA LEU A 246 15.92 11.50 19.11
C LEU A 246 16.23 12.16 20.47
N ASP A 247 15.35 11.97 21.44
CA ASP A 247 15.44 12.51 22.80
C ASP A 247 15.40 11.42 23.88
N GLY A 248 16.54 10.73 24.04
CA GLY A 248 16.73 9.69 25.04
C GLY A 248 16.88 8.29 24.42
N PRO A 249 16.61 7.23 25.21
CA PRO A 249 16.80 5.86 24.76
C PRO A 249 15.73 5.45 23.74
N ILE A 250 16.07 4.45 22.95
CA ILE A 250 15.14 3.70 22.11
C ILE A 250 14.57 2.56 22.96
N GLU A 251 13.26 2.48 23.04
CA GLU A 251 12.53 1.44 23.75
C GLU A 251 12.05 0.38 22.75
N THR A 252 12.05 -0.89 23.16
CA THR A 252 11.43 -1.98 22.41
C THR A 252 10.08 -2.30 23.02
N ILE A 253 9.04 -2.28 22.20
CA ILE A 253 7.67 -2.55 22.62
C ILE A 253 7.28 -3.95 22.15
N ALA A 254 6.95 -4.82 23.10
CA ALA A 254 6.49 -6.17 22.79
C ALA A 254 5.00 -6.16 22.44
N LEU A 255 4.68 -6.48 21.18
CA LEU A 255 3.31 -6.66 20.70
C LEU A 255 3.15 -8.07 20.11
N PRO A 256 2.05 -8.79 20.42
CA PRO A 256 1.83 -10.13 19.91
C PRO A 256 1.60 -10.09 18.40
N ASN A 257 2.35 -10.91 17.65
CA ASN A 257 2.28 -11.02 16.18
C ASN A 257 2.56 -9.72 15.42
N TYR A 258 3.33 -8.79 16.01
CA TYR A 258 3.78 -7.61 15.29
C TYR A 258 4.64 -7.98 14.09
N THR A 259 4.48 -7.23 13.00
CA THR A 259 5.28 -7.36 11.77
C THR A 259 5.77 -5.99 11.36
N GLU A 260 4.88 -5.12 10.88
CA GLU A 260 5.16 -3.76 10.39
C GLU A 260 3.81 -3.04 10.15
N GLY A 261 3.82 -1.80 9.65
CA GLY A 261 2.62 -1.03 9.24
C GLY A 261 1.71 -0.53 10.37
#